data_AF-A0A3D1MEV0-F1
#
_entry.id   AF-A0A3D1MEV0-F1
#
_cell.length_a   1.000
_cell.length_b   1.000
_cell.length_c   1.000
_cell.angle_alpha   90.00
_cell.angle_beta   90.00
_cell.angle_gamma   90.00
#
_symmetry.space_group_name_H-M   'P 1'
#
loop_
_entity.id
_entity.type
_entity.pdbx_description
1 polymer ?
#
loop_
_entity_poly.entity_id
_entity_poly.type
_entity_poly.pdbx_seq_one_letter_code
_entity_poly.pdbx_strand_id
1 'polypeptide(L)' 'MNQRGYYSRKVRAGKRTYFFDVRATRNGDFFMTITESKKKHNDSGFDNHKVFIYKE' A
#
# COMPACT_ATOMS: atom_id res chain seq x y z
N MET A 1 1.15 -8.10 13.17
CA MET A 1 -0.16 -7.93 13.85
C MET A 1 -1.18 -7.40 12.84
N ASN A 2 -2.35 -8.04 12.80
CA ASN A 2 -3.52 -7.81 11.95
C ASN A 2 -3.40 -8.09 10.44
N GLN A 3 -3.38 -9.40 10.09
CA GLN A 3 -3.67 -9.92 8.76
C GLN A 3 -5.18 -9.76 8.43
N ARG A 4 -5.61 -8.59 7.93
CA ARG A 4 -6.93 -8.40 7.27
C ARG A 4 -6.79 -8.05 5.79
N GLY A 5 -5.84 -8.70 5.12
CA GLY A 5 -5.62 -8.58 3.68
C GLY A 5 -5.37 -9.96 3.10
N TYR A 6 -5.97 -10.25 1.95
CA TYR A 6 -5.85 -11.52 1.24
C TYR A 6 -4.45 -11.70 0.64
N TYR A 7 -3.81 -10.59 0.28
CA TYR A 7 -2.44 -10.57 -0.22
C TYR A 7 -1.75 -9.29 0.21
N SER A 8 -0.45 -9.35 0.49
CA SER A 8 0.39 -8.17 0.69
C SER A 8 1.78 -8.43 0.11
N ARG A 9 2.28 -7.49 -0.68
CA ARG A 9 3.64 -7.50 -1.22
C ARG A 9 4.33 -6.17 -0.99
N LYS A 10 5.51 -6.24 -0.37
CA LYS A 10 6.43 -5.12 -0.23
C LYS A 10 7.47 -5.13 -1.35
N VAL A 11 7.65 -4.02 -2.04
CA VAL A 11 8.67 -3.84 -3.09
C VAL A 11 9.50 -2.60 -2.76
N ARG A 12 10.83 -2.74 -2.72
CA ARG A 12 11.75 -1.60 -2.54
C ARG A 12 12.27 -1.16 -3.90
N ALA A 13 12.29 0.15 -4.13
CA ALA A 13 12.81 0.77 -5.35
C ALA A 13 13.56 2.07 -4.98
N GLY A 14 14.86 1.93 -4.67
CA GLY A 14 15.69 3.05 -4.24
C GLY A 14 15.14 3.75 -2.98
N LYS A 15 14.81 5.05 -3.10
CA LYS A 15 14.24 5.85 -1.99
C LYS A 15 12.74 5.60 -1.76
N ARG A 16 12.09 4.74 -2.56
CA ARG A 16 10.65 4.43 -2.48
C ARG A 16 10.43 3.00 -2.00
N THR A 17 9.40 2.81 -1.20
CA THR A 17 8.89 1.50 -0.81
C THR A 17 7.42 1.42 -1.18
N TYR A 18 7.05 0.44 -1.98
CA TYR A 18 5.68 0.16 -2.37
C TYR A 18 5.11 -0.98 -1.54
N PHE A 19 3.85 -0.86 -1.18
CA PHE A 19 3.04 -1.88 -0.53
C PHE A 19 1.81 -2.12 -1.40
N PHE A 20 1.71 -3.32 -1.95
CA PHE A 20 0.56 -3.77 -2.74
C PHE A 20 -0.27 -4.70 -1.86
N ASP A 21 -1.42 -4.23 -1.41
CA ASP A 21 -2.33 -5.04 -0.58
C ASP A 21 -3.62 -5.33 -1.33
N VAL A 22 -4.10 -6.58 -1.27
CA VAL A 22 -5.46 -6.96 -1.67
C VAL A 22 -6.29 -7.17 -0.41
N ARG A 23 -7.45 -6.53 -0.35
CA ARG A 23 -8.35 -6.54 0.82
C ARG A 23 -9.78 -6.81 0.34
N ALA A 24 -10.64 -7.31 1.24
CA ALA A 24 -12.07 -7.38 0.97
C ALA A 24 -12.81 -6.24 1.69
N THR A 25 -13.86 -5.74 1.05
CA THR A 25 -14.86 -4.89 1.69
C THR A 25 -15.67 -5.70 2.71
N ARG A 26 -16.53 -5.02 3.47
CA ARG A 26 -17.46 -5.71 4.39
C ARG A 26 -18.42 -6.67 3.65
N ASN A 27 -18.69 -6.41 2.37
CA ASN A 27 -19.60 -7.20 1.54
C ASN A 27 -18.89 -8.37 0.82
N GLY A 28 -17.56 -8.53 1.03
CA GLY A 28 -16.77 -9.60 0.43
C GLY A 28 -16.09 -9.24 -0.88
N ASP A 29 -16.41 -8.08 -1.49
CA ASP A 29 -15.78 -7.63 -2.74
C ASP A 29 -14.31 -7.27 -2.54
N PHE A 30 -13.48 -7.66 -3.50
CA PHE A 30 -12.05 -7.34 -3.45
C PHE A 30 -11.74 -5.93 -3.96
N PHE A 31 -10.78 -5.29 -3.31
CA PHE A 31 -10.14 -4.07 -3.77
C PHE A 31 -8.64 -4.13 -3.50
N MET A 32 -7.86 -3.41 -4.30
CA MET A 32 -6.42 -3.28 -4.11
C MET A 32 -6.08 -1.90 -3.53
N THR A 33 -5.12 -1.87 -2.62
CA THR A 33 -4.49 -0.62 -2.19
C THR A 33 -3.02 -0.63 -2.55
N ILE A 34 -2.55 0.44 -3.17
CA ILE A 34 -1.13 0.69 -3.39
C ILE A 34 -0.72 1.81 -2.46
N THR A 35 0.22 1.54 -1.56
CA THR A 35 0.85 2.58 -0.74
C THR A 35 2.28 2.76 -1.18
N GLU A 36 2.67 3.98 -1.52
CA GLU A 36 4.07 4.36 -1.70
C GLU A 36 4.54 5.13 -0.47
N SER A 37 5.71 4.76 0.06
CA SER A 37 6.45 5.51 1.06
C SER A 37 7.78 5.98 0.48
N LYS A 38 7.94 7.29 0.29
CA LYS A 38 9.13 7.93 -0.28
C LYS A 38 9.95 8.58 0.81
N LYS A 39 11.21 8.20 0.97
CA LYS A 39 12.13 8.89 1.89
C LYS A 39 12.41 10.31 1.39
N LYS A 40 12.23 11.31 2.27
CA LYS A 40 12.54 12.71 1.98
C LYS A 40 14.04 12.90 1.75
N HIS A 41 14.40 13.90 0.92
CA HIS A 41 15.79 14.08 0.50
C HIS A 41 16.68 14.65 1.62
N ASN A 42 16.14 15.59 2.41
CA ASN A 42 16.90 16.39 3.37
C ASN A 42 16.32 16.35 4.79
N ASP A 43 15.44 15.38 5.07
CA ASP A 43 14.67 15.36 6.32
C ASP A 43 14.52 13.91 6.83
N SER A 44 14.36 13.76 8.14
CA SER A 44 14.12 12.48 8.80
C SER A 44 12.64 12.09 8.67
N GLY A 45 12.17 11.88 7.42
CA GLY A 45 10.76 11.61 7.18
C GLY A 45 10.44 10.87 5.88
N PHE A 46 9.18 10.46 5.77
CA PHE A 46 8.62 9.79 4.60
C PHE A 46 7.37 10.53 4.10
N ASP A 47 7.26 10.69 2.79
CA ASP A 47 6.02 11.09 2.14
C ASP A 47 5.24 9.84 1.74
N ASN A 48 4.00 9.72 2.19
CA ASN A 48 3.16 8.56 1.92
C ASN A 48 2.05 8.92 0.93
N HIS A 49 1.94 8.15 -0.16
CA HIS A 49 0.87 8.25 -1.14
C HIS A 49 0.07 6.95 -1.12
N LYS A 50 -1.27 7.04 -1.16
CA LYS A 50 -2.14 5.86 -1.14
C LYS A 50 -3.20 5.94 -2.22
N VAL A 51 -3.30 4.88 -3.01
CA VAL A 51 -4.30 4.71 -4.06
C VAL A 51 -5.18 3.51 -3.69
N PHE A 52 -6.49 3.65 -3.91
CA PHE A 52 -7.47 2.59 -3.80
C PHE A 52 -7.99 2.27 -5.20
N ILE A 53 -7.98 0.99 -5.57
CA ILE A 53 -8.48 0.49 -6.85
C ILE A 53 -9.59 -0.50 -6.52
N TYR A 54 -10.81 -0.11 -6.85
CA TYR A 54 -11.99 -0.97 -6.72
C TYR A 54 -12.22 -1.71 -8.03
N LYS A 55 -12.78 -2.91 -7.94
CA LYS A 55 -13.32 -3.61 -9.10
C LYS A 55 -14.46 -2.78 -9.71
N GLU A 56 -14.61 -2.85 -11.03
CA GLU A 56 -15.71 -2.22 -11.79
C GLU A 56 -17.11 -2.64 -11.33
#